data_AF-A0A0W8FCW5-F1
#
_entry.id   AF-A0A0W8FCW5-F1
#
_cell.length_a   1.000
_cell.length_b   1.000
_cell.length_c   1.000
_cell.angle_alpha   90.00
_cell.angle_beta   90.00
_cell.angle_gamma   90.00
#
_symmetry.space_group_name_H-M   'P 1'
#
loop_
_entity.id
_entity.type
_entity.pdbx_description
1 polymer ?
#
loop_
_entity_poly.entity_id
_entity_poly.type
_entity_poly.pdbx_seq_one_letter_code
_entity_poly.pdbx_strand_id
1 'polypeptide(L)'
;MGRKSKIEAHPQSEEIIRRLASGEEYSDIVRDIPTITWDDLDYYQKKKLPGILSKSKDLKALADEIEQADVHKGDTYLQLVIGLQKKALDALEQQNAKEDPKSWAMVSREARGYVELMGKALDRIMEAPPAQITIINHPEWVELRTLIIGALEPYPEAREAVIHAIHK
;
A
#
# COMPACT_ATOMS: atom_id res chain seq x y z
N MET A 1 -2.66 16.12 26.45
CA MET A 1 -3.61 15.21 25.77
C MET A 1 -4.98 15.24 26.45
N GLY A 2 -6.05 15.38 25.67
CA GLY A 2 -7.42 15.25 26.19
C GLY A 2 -7.72 13.81 26.59
N ARG A 3 -8.36 13.62 27.74
CA ARG A 3 -8.74 12.31 28.30
C ARG A 3 -9.51 11.49 27.23
N LYS A 4 -9.11 10.24 27.01
CA LYS A 4 -9.84 9.31 26.13
C LYS A 4 -11.30 9.23 26.60
N SER A 5 -12.21 9.33 25.65
CA SER A 5 -13.64 9.16 25.95
C SER A 5 -13.91 7.70 26.35
N LYS A 6 -15.02 7.48 27.05
CA LYS A 6 -15.41 6.15 27.52
C LYS A 6 -15.69 5.18 26.37
N ILE A 7 -16.14 5.71 25.22
CA ILE A 7 -16.32 4.97 23.97
C ILE A 7 -14.99 4.54 23.35
N GLU A 8 -13.99 5.44 23.27
CA GLU A 8 -12.64 5.10 22.77
C GLU A 8 -11.90 4.10 23.66
N ALA A 9 -12.20 4.09 24.95
CA ALA A 9 -11.63 3.15 25.91
C ALA A 9 -12.38 1.81 25.98
N HIS A 10 -13.53 1.68 25.29
CA HIS A 10 -14.34 0.47 25.34
C HIS A 10 -13.73 -0.65 24.49
N PRO A 11 -13.79 -1.93 24.91
CA PRO A 11 -13.31 -3.06 24.10
C PRO A 11 -13.97 -3.19 22.73
N GLN A 12 -15.22 -2.73 22.62
CA GLN A 12 -16.01 -2.73 21.37
C GLN A 12 -16.14 -1.31 20.77
N SER A 13 -15.11 -0.48 20.94
CA SER A 13 -15.13 0.92 20.48
C SER A 13 -15.48 1.06 19.00
N GLU A 14 -14.88 0.23 18.14
CA GLU A 14 -15.13 0.24 16.69
C GLU A 14 -16.60 -0.03 16.36
N GLU A 15 -17.22 -1.00 17.04
CA GLU A 15 -18.61 -1.36 16.82
C GLU A 15 -19.56 -0.25 17.30
N ILE A 16 -19.29 0.35 18.47
CA ILE A 16 -20.06 1.49 18.98
C ILE A 16 -19.99 2.67 18.02
N ILE A 17 -18.79 3.00 17.54
CA ILE A 17 -18.58 4.12 16.60
C ILE A 17 -19.31 3.85 15.29
N ARG A 18 -19.30 2.60 14.80
CA ARG A 18 -20.01 2.19 13.59
C ARG A 18 -21.51 2.36 13.72
N ARG A 19 -22.10 1.81 14.79
CA ARG A 19 -23.55 1.91 15.08
C ARG A 19 -24.01 3.37 15.24
N LEU A 20 -23.20 4.16 15.93
CA LEU A 20 -23.44 5.60 16.10
C LEU A 20 -23.33 6.36 14.76
N ALA A 21 -22.36 6.01 13.91
CA ALA A 21 -22.19 6.59 12.58
C ALA A 21 -23.32 6.22 11.60
N SER A 22 -23.93 5.05 11.75
CA SER A 22 -25.12 4.65 11.00
C SER A 22 -26.41 5.33 11.47
N GLY A 23 -26.36 6.14 12.54
CA GLY A 23 -27.52 6.85 13.07
C GLY A 23 -28.48 5.94 13.83
N GLU A 24 -27.98 4.83 14.38
CA GLU A 24 -28.78 3.92 15.20
C GLU A 24 -29.22 4.61 16.51
N GLU A 25 -30.39 4.22 17.03
CA GLU A 25 -30.96 4.86 18.23
C GLU A 25 -30.08 4.57 19.45
N TYR A 26 -29.80 5.60 20.26
CA TYR A 26 -28.94 5.45 21.44
C TYR A 26 -29.52 4.45 22.45
N SER A 27 -30.86 4.33 22.54
CA SER A 27 -31.52 3.39 23.42
C SER A 27 -31.18 1.93 23.06
N ASP A 28 -31.12 1.60 21.77
CA ASP A 28 -30.72 0.28 21.27
C ASP A 28 -29.24 0.01 21.54
N ILE A 29 -28.37 1.00 21.31
CA ILE A 29 -26.93 0.87 21.57
C ILE A 29 -26.65 0.66 23.06
N VAL A 30 -27.32 1.43 23.94
CA VAL A 30 -27.17 1.31 25.40
C VAL A 30 -27.76 0.00 25.91
N ARG A 31 -28.85 -0.51 25.30
CA ARG A 31 -29.44 -1.81 25.67
C ARG A 31 -28.46 -2.95 25.40
N ASP A 32 -27.80 -2.92 24.25
CA ASP A 32 -26.85 -3.96 23.86
C ASP A 32 -25.49 -3.80 24.55
N ILE A 33 -25.14 -2.58 24.94
CA ILE A 33 -23.86 -2.23 25.57
C ILE A 33 -24.12 -1.38 26.84
N PRO A 34 -24.51 -2.02 27.97
CA PRO A 34 -24.95 -1.32 29.18
C PRO A 34 -23.85 -0.50 29.87
N THR A 35 -22.59 -0.73 29.51
CA THR A 35 -21.42 -0.02 30.05
C THR A 35 -21.32 1.42 29.57
N ILE A 36 -21.99 1.75 28.45
CA ILE A 36 -22.01 3.07 27.82
C ILE A 36 -23.35 3.74 28.12
N THR A 37 -23.32 5.04 28.42
CA THR A 37 -24.53 5.81 28.69
C THR A 37 -24.97 6.65 27.49
N TRP A 38 -26.20 7.15 27.55
CA TRP A 38 -26.72 8.14 26.62
C TRP A 38 -25.82 9.37 26.47
N ASP A 39 -25.33 9.90 27.60
CA ASP A 39 -24.45 11.08 27.60
C ASP A 39 -23.09 10.79 26.95
N ASP A 40 -22.57 9.58 27.12
CA ASP A 40 -21.33 9.15 26.47
C ASP A 40 -21.49 9.17 24.93
N LEU A 41 -22.62 8.65 24.43
CA LEU A 41 -22.95 8.62 22.99
C LEU A 41 -23.22 10.03 22.43
N ASP A 42 -24.02 10.83 23.13
CA ASP A 42 -24.35 12.19 22.72
C ASP A 42 -23.11 13.08 22.61
N TYR A 43 -22.25 13.02 23.64
CA TYR A 43 -20.98 13.74 23.64
C TYR A 43 -20.10 13.32 22.46
N TYR A 44 -19.98 12.01 22.23
CA TYR A 44 -19.13 11.49 21.16
C TYR A 44 -19.64 11.86 19.78
N GLN A 45 -20.95 11.73 19.55
CA GLN A 45 -21.60 12.11 18.29
C GLN A 45 -21.42 13.60 17.97
N LYS A 46 -21.47 14.48 18.96
CA LYS A 46 -21.36 15.93 18.75
C LYS A 46 -19.92 16.43 18.64
N LYS A 47 -19.00 15.85 19.41
CA LYS A 47 -17.63 16.40 19.58
C LYS A 47 -16.53 15.60 18.89
N LYS A 48 -16.71 14.30 18.68
CA LYS A 48 -15.63 13.40 18.20
C LYS A 48 -15.94 12.80 16.84
N LEU A 49 -17.17 12.31 16.66
CA LEU A 49 -17.63 11.67 15.44
C LEU A 49 -17.49 12.56 14.18
N PRO A 50 -17.80 13.88 14.19
CA PRO A 50 -17.69 14.70 12.98
C PRO A 50 -16.25 14.82 12.46
N GLY A 51 -15.27 14.90 13.37
CA GLY A 51 -13.86 14.93 13.00
C GLY A 51 -13.37 13.60 12.40
N ILE A 52 -13.89 12.48 12.89
CA ILE A 52 -13.58 11.14 12.37
C ILE A 52 -14.21 10.95 10.98
N LEU A 53 -15.48 11.33 10.84
CA LEU A 53 -16.20 11.25 9.56
C LEU A 53 -15.62 12.17 8.50
N SER A 54 -15.15 13.38 8.87
CA SER A 54 -14.43 14.27 7.94
C SER A 54 -13.17 13.59 7.42
N LYS A 55 -12.31 13.08 8.31
CA LYS A 55 -11.10 12.35 7.91
C LYS A 55 -11.40 11.14 7.03
N SER A 56 -12.47 10.40 7.32
CA SER A 56 -12.91 9.25 6.50
C SER A 56 -13.44 9.67 5.12
N LYS A 57 -14.17 10.80 5.03
CA LYS A 57 -14.60 11.38 3.75
C LYS A 57 -13.40 11.88 2.94
N ASP A 58 -12.42 12.52 3.57
CA ASP A 58 -11.19 12.96 2.91
C ASP A 58 -10.40 11.74 2.37
N LEU A 59 -10.39 10.63 3.11
CA LEU A 59 -9.82 9.35 2.70
C LEU A 59 -10.51 8.78 1.45
N LYS A 60 -11.84 8.81 1.44
CA LYS A 60 -12.65 8.29 0.33
C LYS A 60 -12.58 9.19 -0.90
N ALA A 61 -12.66 10.51 -0.70
CA ALA A 61 -12.51 11.49 -1.77
C ALA A 61 -11.13 11.40 -2.45
N LEU A 62 -10.06 11.20 -1.66
CA LEU A 62 -8.73 10.97 -2.22
C LEU A 62 -8.66 9.66 -3.01
N ALA A 63 -9.31 8.58 -2.54
CA ALA A 63 -9.36 7.31 -3.26
C ALA A 63 -10.15 7.43 -4.57
N ASP A 64 -11.30 8.12 -4.54
CA ASP A 64 -12.15 8.36 -5.70
C ASP A 64 -11.45 9.31 -6.71
N GLU A 65 -10.70 10.31 -6.26
CA GLU A 65 -9.87 11.20 -7.10
C GLU A 65 -8.71 10.45 -7.76
N ILE A 66 -8.06 9.54 -7.04
CA ILE A 66 -7.02 8.65 -7.58
C ILE A 66 -7.61 7.65 -8.59
N GLU A 67 -8.83 7.16 -8.37
CA GLU A 67 -9.53 6.25 -9.29
C GLU A 67 -9.99 6.96 -10.57
N GLN A 68 -10.30 8.26 -10.51
CA GLN A 68 -10.67 9.07 -11.67
C GLN A 68 -9.50 9.75 -12.38
N ALA A 69 -8.31 9.78 -11.77
CA ALA A 69 -7.10 10.23 -12.45
C ALA A 69 -6.70 9.18 -13.50
N ASP A 70 -6.80 9.56 -14.78
CA ASP A 70 -6.47 8.74 -15.95
C ASP A 70 -4.94 8.52 -16.04
N VAL A 71 -4.44 7.62 -15.21
CA VAL A 71 -3.02 7.26 -15.14
C VAL A 71 -2.90 5.75 -15.30
N HIS A 72 -1.93 5.33 -16.12
CA HIS A 72 -1.68 3.92 -16.40
C HIS A 72 -1.62 3.15 -15.07
N LYS A 73 -2.29 1.99 -14.95
CA LYS A 73 -2.52 1.24 -13.70
C LYS A 73 -1.30 1.08 -12.75
N GLY A 74 -0.07 1.23 -13.23
CA GLY A 74 1.14 1.30 -12.39
C GLY A 74 1.27 2.60 -11.56
N ASP A 75 0.82 3.73 -12.08
CA ASP A 75 0.85 5.03 -11.40
C ASP A 75 -0.22 5.13 -10.30
N THR A 76 -1.38 4.46 -10.46
CA THR A 76 -2.45 4.42 -9.44
C THR A 76 -1.96 3.79 -8.12
N TYR A 77 -1.21 2.69 -8.20
CA TYR A 77 -0.64 2.04 -7.01
C TYR A 77 0.43 2.91 -6.35
N LEU A 78 1.28 3.55 -7.15
CA LEU A 78 2.30 4.46 -6.62
C LEU A 78 1.66 5.65 -5.91
N GLN A 79 0.60 6.23 -6.47
CA GLN A 79 -0.17 7.31 -5.85
C GLN A 79 -0.84 6.87 -4.54
N LEU A 80 -1.38 5.65 -4.48
CA LEU A 80 -1.94 5.10 -3.24
C LEU A 80 -0.87 4.97 -2.14
N VAL A 81 0.32 4.48 -2.48
CA VAL A 81 1.44 4.36 -1.54
C VAL A 81 1.88 5.75 -1.04
N ILE A 82 1.98 6.75 -1.92
CA ILE A 82 2.28 8.15 -1.56
C ILE A 82 1.20 8.71 -0.60
N GLY A 83 -0.08 8.48 -0.90
CA GLY A 83 -1.19 8.94 -0.07
C GLY A 83 -1.20 8.33 1.33
N LEU A 84 -0.87 7.03 1.44
CA LEU A 84 -0.75 6.33 2.71
C LEU A 84 0.49 6.80 3.50
N GLN A 85 1.61 7.02 2.82
CA GLN A 85 2.83 7.56 3.43
C GLN A 85 2.57 8.94 4.05
N LYS A 86 1.90 9.84 3.31
CA LYS A 86 1.57 11.18 3.80
C LYS A 86 0.73 11.13 5.08
N LYS A 87 -0.29 10.26 5.11
CA LYS A 87 -1.12 10.09 6.32
C LYS A 87 -0.36 9.53 7.51
N ALA A 88 0.58 8.61 7.28
CA ALA A 88 1.44 8.10 8.34
C ALA A 88 2.34 9.21 8.91
N LEU A 89 2.87 10.09 8.06
CA LEU A 89 3.64 11.26 8.49
C LEU A 89 2.78 12.27 9.25
N ASP A 90 1.58 12.61 8.74
CA ASP A 90 0.64 13.52 9.42
C ASP A 90 0.24 12.97 10.81
N ALA A 91 0.10 11.65 10.95
CA ALA A 91 -0.18 10.99 12.22
C ALA A 91 1.00 11.05 13.19
N LEU A 92 2.24 10.95 12.68
CA LEU A 92 3.46 11.14 13.48
C LEU A 92 3.62 12.58 13.95
N GLU A 93 3.27 13.58 13.14
CA GLU A 93 3.29 14.99 13.54
C GLU A 93 2.27 15.30 14.65
N GLN A 94 1.13 14.62 14.62
CA GLN A 94 0.08 14.72 15.64
C GLN A 94 0.42 13.96 16.93
N GLN A 95 1.44 13.08 16.92
CA GLN A 95 1.87 12.32 18.09
C GLN A 95 3.22 12.77 18.60
N ASN A 96 3.27 13.21 19.86
CA ASN A 96 4.54 13.44 20.53
C ASN A 96 5.17 12.10 20.93
N ALA A 97 6.36 11.81 20.40
CA ALA A 97 7.12 10.59 20.72
C ALA A 97 7.36 10.39 22.22
N LYS A 98 7.34 11.45 23.03
CA LYS A 98 7.47 11.36 24.49
C LYS A 98 6.18 10.96 25.20
N GLU A 99 5.02 11.24 24.61
CA GLU A 99 3.71 10.97 25.24
C GLU A 99 3.23 9.54 24.95
N ASP A 100 3.50 9.00 23.75
CA ASP A 100 3.23 7.59 23.42
C ASP A 100 4.32 7.00 22.49
N PRO A 101 5.45 6.56 23.07
CA PRO A 101 6.57 6.02 22.30
C PRO A 101 6.22 4.76 21.51
N LYS A 102 5.27 3.94 21.99
CA LYS A 102 4.90 2.68 21.35
C LYS A 102 4.09 2.94 20.09
N SER A 103 3.06 3.78 20.18
CA SER A 103 2.29 4.20 19.01
C SER A 103 3.18 4.90 17.98
N TRP A 104 4.05 5.81 18.45
CA TRP A 104 4.98 6.51 17.56
C TRP A 104 5.92 5.54 16.82
N ALA A 105 6.49 4.55 17.52
CA ALA A 105 7.35 3.54 16.91
C ALA A 105 6.61 2.64 15.89
N MET A 106 5.33 2.32 16.16
CA MET A 106 4.50 1.54 15.25
C MET A 106 4.20 2.32 13.96
N VAL A 107 3.72 3.56 14.07
CA VAL A 107 3.43 4.40 12.90
C VAL A 107 4.71 4.72 12.11
N SER A 108 5.84 4.91 12.80
CA SER A 108 7.15 5.10 12.17
C SER A 108 7.60 3.89 11.35
N ARG A 109 7.27 2.68 11.82
CA ARG A 109 7.56 1.45 11.08
C ARG A 109 6.74 1.38 9.78
N GLU A 110 5.44 1.67 9.87
CA GLU A 110 4.57 1.71 8.69
C GLU A 110 5.01 2.77 7.68
N ALA A 111 5.37 3.97 8.14
CA ALA A 111 5.89 5.04 7.29
C ALA A 111 7.15 4.61 6.51
N ARG A 112 8.06 3.87 7.16
CA ARG A 112 9.24 3.28 6.49
C ARG A 112 8.86 2.19 5.48
N GLY A 113 7.86 1.36 5.81
CA GLY A 113 7.35 0.34 4.90
C GLY A 113 6.82 0.94 3.60
N TYR A 114 6.10 2.07 3.66
CA TYR A 114 5.64 2.76 2.45
C TYR A 114 6.80 3.31 1.60
N VAL A 115 7.85 3.85 2.23
CA VAL A 115 9.05 4.32 1.52
C VAL A 115 9.76 3.16 0.81
N GLU A 116 9.88 2.01 1.47
CA GLU A 116 10.48 0.81 0.89
C GLU A 116 9.66 0.29 -0.30
N LEU A 117 8.35 0.23 -0.17
CA LEU A 117 7.44 -0.14 -1.25
C LEU A 117 7.57 0.80 -2.45
N MET A 118 7.66 2.11 -2.22
CA MET A 118 7.89 3.10 -3.27
C MET A 118 9.25 2.90 -3.95
N GLY A 119 10.30 2.63 -3.17
CA GLY A 119 11.63 2.37 -3.69
C GLY A 119 11.67 1.11 -4.56
N LYS A 120 10.96 0.05 -4.18
CA LYS A 120 10.81 -1.17 -4.99
C LYS A 120 10.00 -0.93 -6.26
N ALA A 121 8.87 -0.23 -6.16
CA ALA A 121 8.01 0.07 -7.30
C ALA A 121 8.70 0.95 -8.36
N LEU A 122 9.65 1.79 -7.94
CA LEU A 122 10.45 2.66 -8.82
C LEU A 122 11.77 2.01 -9.27
N ASP A 123 11.97 0.71 -9.02
CA ASP A 123 13.22 -0.02 -9.27
C ASP A 123 14.47 0.62 -8.63
N ARG A 124 14.28 1.44 -7.58
CA ARG A 124 15.35 2.07 -6.81
C ARG A 124 15.89 1.15 -5.72
N ILE A 125 15.08 0.19 -5.28
CA ILE A 125 15.44 -0.87 -4.35
C ILE A 125 15.25 -2.19 -5.08
N MET A 126 16.35 -2.89 -5.34
CA MET A 126 16.33 -4.23 -5.92
C MET A 126 16.42 -5.25 -4.79
N GLU A 127 15.42 -6.13 -4.64
CA GLU A 127 15.43 -7.19 -3.62
C GLU A 127 16.41 -8.33 -3.96
N ALA A 128 16.71 -8.50 -5.24
CA ALA A 128 17.62 -9.51 -5.75
C ALA A 128 18.60 -8.88 -6.75
N PRO A 129 19.82 -9.44 -6.89
CA PRO A 129 20.66 -9.12 -8.05
C PRO A 129 19.84 -9.37 -9.33
N PRO A 130 20.00 -8.55 -10.38
CA PRO A 130 19.32 -8.79 -11.65
C PRO A 130 19.57 -10.25 -12.05
N ALA A 131 18.49 -10.98 -12.37
CA ALA A 131 18.58 -12.38 -12.73
C ALA A 131 19.63 -12.55 -13.83
N GLN A 132 20.75 -13.20 -13.52
CA GLN A 132 21.77 -13.49 -14.50
C GLN A 132 21.25 -14.63 -15.38
N ILE A 133 20.61 -14.28 -16.50
CA ILE A 133 20.11 -15.28 -17.44
C ILE A 133 21.30 -15.76 -18.29
N THR A 134 21.78 -16.98 -18.03
CA THR A 134 22.79 -17.64 -18.87
C THR A 134 22.11 -18.22 -20.11
N ILE A 135 21.90 -17.39 -21.12
CA ILE A 135 21.24 -17.77 -22.39
C ILE A 135 22.04 -18.82 -23.18
N ILE A 136 23.37 -18.87 -22.99
CA ILE A 136 24.27 -19.76 -23.73
C ILE A 136 23.90 -21.25 -23.58
N ASN A 137 23.37 -21.66 -22.43
CA ASN A 137 22.99 -23.06 -22.16
C ASN A 137 21.48 -23.30 -22.31
N HIS A 138 20.71 -22.32 -22.79
CA HIS A 138 19.27 -22.48 -22.96
C HIS A 138 18.98 -23.40 -24.18
N PRO A 139 18.18 -24.46 -24.04
CA PRO A 139 17.92 -25.42 -25.12
C PRO A 139 17.40 -24.74 -26.40
N GLU A 140 16.47 -23.78 -26.25
CA GLU A 140 15.91 -23.03 -27.37
C GLU A 140 16.97 -22.19 -28.11
N TRP A 141 17.99 -21.72 -27.40
CA TRP A 141 19.09 -20.96 -28.02
C TRP A 141 20.02 -21.86 -28.83
N VAL A 142 20.24 -23.09 -28.35
CA VAL A 142 21.00 -24.12 -29.09
C VAL A 142 20.24 -24.54 -30.36
N GLU A 143 18.93 -24.77 -30.25
CA GLU A 143 18.07 -25.09 -31.39
C GLU A 143 18.06 -23.96 -32.43
N LEU A 144 17.90 -22.70 -31.99
CA LEU A 144 17.91 -21.54 -32.89
C LEU A 144 19.25 -21.41 -33.63
N ARG A 145 20.39 -21.56 -32.94
CA ARG A 145 21.72 -21.56 -33.58
C ARG A 145 21.85 -22.67 -34.61
N THR A 146 21.36 -23.86 -34.28
CA THR A 146 21.40 -25.03 -35.18
C THR A 146 20.55 -24.79 -36.43
N LEU A 147 19.34 -24.25 -36.26
CA LEU A 147 18.44 -23.89 -37.36
C LEU A 147 19.04 -22.82 -38.28
N ILE A 148 19.64 -21.77 -37.71
CA ILE A 148 20.30 -20.70 -38.49
C ILE A 148 21.47 -21.27 -39.29
N ILE A 149 22.34 -22.08 -38.67
CA ILE A 149 23.49 -22.68 -39.36
C ILE A 149 23.03 -23.67 -40.44
N GLY A 150 21.99 -24.46 -40.16
CA GLY A 150 21.42 -25.41 -41.12
C GLY A 150 20.78 -24.72 -42.33
N ALA A 151 20.04 -23.62 -42.11
CA ALA A 151 19.45 -22.82 -43.19
C ALA A 151 20.50 -22.21 -44.14
N LEU A 152 21.75 -22.06 -43.69
CA LEU A 152 22.86 -21.53 -44.48
C LEU A 152 23.66 -22.61 -45.24
N GLU A 153 23.29 -23.89 -45.19
CA GLU A 153 23.94 -24.94 -45.97
C GLU A 153 24.10 -24.61 -47.47
N PRO A 154 23.09 -24.02 -48.15
CA PRO A 154 23.22 -23.64 -49.57
C PRO A 154 24.20 -22.48 -49.83
N TYR A 155 24.66 -21.77 -48.80
CA TYR A 155 25.48 -20.56 -48.90
C TYR A 155 26.77 -20.69 -48.05
N PRO A 156 27.80 -21.39 -48.55
CA PRO A 156 28.96 -21.78 -47.76
C PRO A 156 29.73 -20.62 -47.12
N GLU A 157 29.92 -19.53 -47.89
CA GLU A 157 30.63 -18.32 -47.46
C GLU A 157 29.88 -17.59 -46.33
N ALA A 158 28.54 -17.52 -46.44
CA ALA A 158 27.69 -16.92 -45.42
C ALA A 158 27.67 -17.76 -44.14
N ARG A 159 27.62 -19.10 -44.28
CA ARG A 159 27.68 -20.03 -43.17
C ARG A 159 28.97 -19.90 -42.38
N GLU A 160 30.11 -19.80 -43.06
CA GLU A 160 31.43 -19.68 -42.43
C GLU A 160 31.58 -18.36 -41.66
N ALA A 161 31.14 -17.25 -42.25
CA ALA A 161 31.13 -15.94 -41.60
C ALA A 161 30.30 -15.94 -40.29
N VAL A 162 29.13 -16.58 -40.32
CA VAL A 162 28.24 -16.69 -39.15
C VAL A 162 28.82 -17.59 -38.06
N ILE A 163 29.41 -18.74 -38.43
CA ILE A 163 30.08 -19.63 -37.47
C ILE A 163 31.22 -18.89 -36.76
N HIS A 164 32.04 -18.14 -37.50
CA HIS A 164 33.13 -17.35 -36.94
C HIS A 164 32.64 -16.26 -35.97
N ALA A 165 31.52 -15.61 -36.28
CA ALA A 165 30.92 -14.59 -35.42
C ALA A 165 30.33 -15.16 -34.11
N ILE A 166 29.79 -16.39 -34.14
CA ILE A 166 29.11 -17.00 -32.98
C ILE A 166 30.07 -17.66 -31.98
N HIS A 167 31.28 -18.05 -32.43
CA HIS A 167 32.30 -18.70 -31.57
C HIS A 167 33.25 -17.72 -30.87
N LYS A 168 33.02 -16.40 -31.00
CA LYS A 168 33.81 -15.34 -30.35
C LYS A 168 33.19 -14.93 -29.02
#